data_AF-A0A7S2V4J1-F1
#
_entry.id   AF-A0A7S2V4J1-F1
#
_cell.length_a   1.000
_cell.length_b   1.000
_cell.length_c   1.000
_cell.angle_alpha   90.00
_cell.angle_beta   90.00
_cell.angle_gamma   90.00
#
_symmetry.space_group_name_H-M   'P 1'
#
loop_
_entity.id
_entity.type
_entity.pdbx_description
1 polymer ?
#
loop_
_entity_poly.entity_id
_entity_poly.type
_entity_poly.pdbx_seq_one_letter_code
_entity_poly.pdbx_strand_id
1 'polypeptide(L)'
;GDVHGCYEEVLDLLEKVGYDEDPGQWTVIFVGDLVNKGPHSLECLRLVRQTPSFYSVRGNHDDAALAAGLRVGRFEGMRHEDLPELYHWVDDMTREDLEWMSQLPYSISLP
;
A
#
# COMPACT_ATOMS: atom_id res chain seq x y z
N GLY A 1 -0.24 -8.21 -9.14
CA GLY A 1 -1.08 -9.13 -8.34
C GLY A 1 -1.15 -8.61 -6.93
N ASP A 2 -1.82 -9.33 -6.04
CA ASP A 2 -1.88 -9.03 -4.61
C ASP A 2 -0.46 -9.11 -4.03
N VAL A 3 -0.03 -8.06 -3.32
CA VAL A 3 1.33 -7.96 -2.76
C VAL A 3 1.34 -8.37 -1.31
N HIS A 4 0.35 -7.96 -0.52
CA HIS A 4 0.20 -8.38 0.87
C HIS A 4 1.47 -8.22 1.73
N GLY A 5 2.16 -7.08 1.64
CA GLY A 5 3.36 -6.84 2.45
C GLY A 5 4.57 -7.72 2.07
N CYS A 6 4.57 -8.39 0.92
CA CYS A 6 5.72 -9.11 0.34
C CYS A 6 6.66 -8.13 -0.38
N TYR A 7 7.30 -7.24 0.39
CA TYR A 7 8.13 -6.17 -0.14
C TYR A 7 9.36 -6.69 -0.89
N GLU A 8 10.08 -7.66 -0.31
CA GLU A 8 11.27 -8.25 -0.92
C GLU A 8 10.94 -8.94 -2.24
N GLU A 9 9.81 -9.65 -2.31
CA GLU A 9 9.36 -10.33 -3.52
C GLU A 9 8.94 -9.35 -4.63
N VAL A 10 8.42 -8.18 -4.27
CA VAL A 10 8.18 -7.11 -5.25
C VAL A 10 9.50 -6.60 -5.82
N LEU A 11 10.51 -6.35 -4.99
CA LEU A 11 11.83 -5.93 -5.46
C LEU A 11 12.49 -6.99 -6.36
N ASP A 12 12.44 -8.27 -5.95
CA ASP A 12 12.92 -9.39 -6.74
C ASP A 12 12.21 -9.50 -8.10
N LEU A 13 10.90 -9.26 -8.13
CA LEU A 13 10.14 -9.30 -9.37
C LEU A 13 10.51 -8.15 -10.30
N LEU A 14 10.66 -6.94 -9.76
CA LEU A 14 11.11 -5.76 -10.49
C LEU A 14 12.50 -6.00 -11.10
N GLU A 15 13.44 -6.54 -10.33
CA GLU A 15 14.77 -6.92 -10.83
C GLU A 15 14.67 -7.96 -11.95
N LYS A 16 13.87 -9.02 -11.76
CA LYS A 16 13.70 -10.11 -12.75
C LYS A 16 13.12 -9.64 -14.08
N VAL A 17 12.23 -8.65 -14.07
CA VAL A 17 11.69 -8.07 -15.31
C VAL A 17 12.59 -6.99 -15.90
N GLY A 18 13.72 -6.68 -15.25
CA GLY A 18 14.65 -5.65 -15.67
C GLY A 18 14.10 -4.25 -15.51
N TYR A 19 13.23 -4.02 -14.51
CA TYR A 19 12.74 -2.70 -14.19
C TYR A 19 13.90 -1.76 -13.84
N ASP A 20 13.84 -0.55 -14.39
CA ASP A 20 14.70 0.56 -14.04
C ASP A 20 13.85 1.80 -13.72
N GLU A 21 14.43 2.76 -13.01
CA GLU A 21 13.75 3.99 -12.64
C GLU A 21 13.78 5.06 -13.75
N ASP A 22 14.16 4.73 -15.00
CA ASP A 22 14.25 5.72 -16.09
C ASP A 22 12.85 6.29 -16.41
N PRO A 23 12.63 7.59 -16.18
CA PRO A 23 11.32 8.19 -16.37
C PRO A 23 10.83 8.07 -17.82
N GLY A 24 9.71 7.37 -18.02
CA GLY A 24 9.06 7.21 -19.33
C GLY A 24 9.29 5.87 -20.02
N GLN A 25 10.15 5.00 -19.47
CA GLN A 25 10.33 3.62 -19.96
C GLN A 25 9.27 2.68 -19.36
N TRP A 26 8.99 2.84 -18.07
CA TRP A 26 8.19 1.89 -17.30
C TRP A 26 6.93 2.52 -16.72
N THR A 27 5.86 1.74 -16.72
CA THR A 27 4.63 1.99 -15.95
C THR A 27 4.26 0.70 -15.27
N VAL A 28 4.26 0.69 -13.93
CA VAL A 28 3.94 -0.48 -13.13
C VAL A 28 2.60 -0.26 -12.45
N ILE A 29 1.66 -1.17 -12.69
CA ILE A 29 0.30 -1.08 -12.13
C ILE A 29 0.07 -2.26 -11.19
N PHE A 30 -0.10 -1.94 -9.92
CA PHE A 30 -0.53 -2.85 -8.88
C PHE A 30 -2.06 -2.98 -8.91
N VAL A 31 -2.55 -4.17 -8.61
CA VAL A 31 -3.99 -4.52 -8.72
C VAL A 31 -4.72 -4.40 -7.37
N GLY A 32 -4.14 -3.65 -6.43
CA GLY A 32 -4.62 -3.55 -5.05
C GLY A 32 -4.02 -4.60 -4.13
N ASP A 33 -4.50 -4.61 -2.90
CA ASP A 33 -4.06 -5.50 -1.82
C ASP A 33 -2.54 -5.41 -1.62
N LEU A 34 -2.07 -4.17 -1.45
CA LEU A 34 -0.67 -3.86 -1.18
C LEU A 34 -0.26 -4.32 0.21
N VAL A 35 -1.21 -4.27 1.16
CA VAL A 35 -0.96 -4.41 2.60
C VAL A 35 -1.63 -5.66 3.19
N ASN A 36 -1.35 -5.89 4.48
CA ASN A 36 -1.81 -7.00 5.31
C ASN A 36 -1.24 -8.38 4.91
N LYS A 37 -1.28 -9.33 5.86
CA LYS A 37 -0.80 -10.74 5.79
C LYS A 37 0.73 -10.89 5.83
N GLY A 38 1.47 -10.13 5.04
CA GLY A 38 2.93 -10.11 5.08
C GLY A 38 3.51 -9.07 6.03
N PRO A 39 4.79 -9.19 6.36
CA PRO A 39 5.44 -8.39 7.41
C PRO A 39 5.71 -6.94 7.01
N HIS A 40 5.82 -6.62 5.72
CA HIS A 40 6.31 -5.32 5.23
C HIS A 40 5.21 -4.47 4.58
N SER A 41 4.04 -4.41 5.23
CA SER A 41 2.88 -3.68 4.70
C SER A 41 3.18 -2.19 4.47
N LEU A 42 3.89 -1.55 5.40
CA LEU A 42 4.18 -0.12 5.31
C LEU A 42 5.23 0.19 4.22
N GLU A 43 6.20 -0.69 4.04
CA GLU A 43 7.22 -0.60 3.01
C GLU A 43 6.62 -0.79 1.61
N CYS A 44 5.74 -1.78 1.42
CA CYS A 44 4.98 -1.95 0.17
C CYS A 44 4.14 -0.71 -0.15
N LEU A 45 3.42 -0.19 0.84
CA LEU A 45 2.61 1.02 0.68
C LEU A 45 3.46 2.20 0.22
N ARG A 46 4.58 2.45 0.92
CA ARG A 46 5.46 3.58 0.64
C ARG A 46 6.22 3.44 -0.67
N LEU A 47 6.62 2.23 -1.06
CA LEU A 47 7.20 1.95 -2.37
C LEU A 47 6.29 2.47 -3.49
N VAL A 48 5.03 2.02 -3.49
CA VAL A 48 4.08 2.42 -4.53
C VAL A 48 3.76 3.91 -4.47
N ARG A 49 3.64 4.47 -3.26
CA ARG A 49 3.35 5.90 -3.08
C ARG A 49 4.49 6.81 -3.55
N GLN A 50 5.74 6.40 -3.34
CA GLN A 50 6.92 7.24 -3.54
C GLN A 50 7.55 7.08 -4.92
N THR A 51 7.24 6.00 -5.64
CA THR A 51 7.76 5.76 -6.99
C THR A 51 6.83 6.36 -8.07
N PRO A 52 7.25 7.39 -8.83
CA PRO A 52 6.37 8.12 -9.75
C PRO A 52 5.77 7.29 -10.88
N SER A 53 6.45 6.22 -11.30
CA SER A 53 5.99 5.31 -12.36
C SER A 53 5.08 4.18 -11.85
N PHE A 54 4.80 4.16 -10.54
CA PHE A 54 3.99 3.13 -9.90
C PHE A 54 2.57 3.66 -9.64
N TYR A 55 1.59 2.82 -9.95
CA TYR A 55 0.17 3.10 -9.76
C TYR A 55 -0.48 1.90 -9.09
N SER A 56 -1.55 2.14 -8.33
CA SER A 56 -2.35 1.04 -7.79
C SER A 56 -3.82 1.38 -7.88
N VAL A 57 -4.65 0.36 -8.04
CA VAL A 57 -6.04 0.42 -7.59
C VAL A 57 -6.11 0.08 -6.10
N ARG A 58 -7.22 0.41 -5.45
CA ARG A 58 -7.48 0.06 -4.05
C ARG A 58 -8.16 -1.30 -3.94
N GLY A 59 -7.53 -2.22 -3.21
CA GLY A 59 -8.09 -3.54 -2.87
C GLY A 59 -8.89 -3.54 -1.56
N ASN A 60 -9.52 -4.67 -1.24
CA ASN A 60 -10.33 -4.79 -0.02
C ASN A 60 -9.47 -4.84 1.25
N HIS A 61 -8.23 -5.35 1.18
CA HIS A 61 -7.31 -5.30 2.31
C HIS A 61 -6.78 -3.89 2.54
N ASP A 62 -6.61 -3.10 1.47
CA ASP A 62 -6.23 -1.69 1.57
C ASP A 62 -7.35 -0.86 2.22
N ASP A 63 -8.62 -1.09 1.83
CA ASP A 63 -9.80 -0.45 2.44
C ASP A 63 -9.89 -0.75 3.95
N ALA A 64 -9.67 -2.02 4.33
CA ALA A 64 -9.70 -2.44 5.73
C ALA A 64 -8.57 -1.80 6.56
N ALA A 65 -7.35 -1.71 6.01
CA ALA A 65 -6.22 -1.05 6.66
C ALA A 65 -6.45 0.46 6.81
N LEU A 66 -6.96 1.13 5.77
CA LEU A 66 -7.32 2.55 5.82
C LEU A 66 -8.35 2.82 6.93
N ALA A 67 -9.40 1.99 7.02
CA ALA A 67 -10.40 2.11 8.07
C ALA A 67 -9.78 1.94 9.47
N ALA A 68 -8.89 0.96 9.65
CA ALA A 68 -8.17 0.74 10.91
C ALA A 68 -7.30 1.94 11.30
N GLY A 69 -6.49 2.46 10.36
CA GLY A 69 -5.62 3.62 10.61
C GLY A 69 -6.40 4.89 10.95
N LEU A 70 -7.57 5.11 10.34
CA LEU A 70 -8.43 6.25 10.69
C LEU A 70 -9.04 6.17 12.10
N ARG A 71 -9.32 4.94 12.59
CA ARG A 71 -9.82 4.70 13.95
C ARG A 71 -8.76 4.99 15.02
N VAL A 72 -7.52 4.59 14.76
CA VAL A 72 -6.38 4.87 15.65
C VAL A 72 -6.02 6.34 15.62
N GLY A 73 -5.94 6.94 14.42
CA GLY A 73 -5.33 8.24 14.25
C GLY A 73 -6.17 9.46 14.64
N ARG A 74 -7.51 9.45 14.49
CA ARG A 74 -8.29 10.71 14.54
C ARG A 74 -9.74 10.67 15.02
N PHE A 75 -10.49 9.59 14.79
CA PHE A 75 -11.95 9.65 14.94
C PHE A 75 -12.50 8.96 16.19
N GLU A 76 -11.85 7.88 16.62
CA GLU A 76 -12.40 7.05 17.70
C GLU A 76 -11.45 6.94 18.90
N GLY A 77 -10.20 7.42 18.78
CA GLY A 77 -9.21 7.38 19.85
C GLY A 77 -8.86 5.95 20.29
N MET A 78 -9.10 4.97 19.41
CA MET A 78 -8.69 3.60 19.64
C MET A 78 -7.17 3.53 19.66
N ARG A 79 -6.62 2.62 20.46
CA ARG A 79 -5.20 2.31 20.38
C ARG A 79 -5.00 1.12 19.47
N HIS A 80 -3.80 0.94 18.93
CA HIS A 80 -3.54 -0.18 18.03
C HIS A 80 -3.77 -1.53 18.73
N GLU A 81 -3.57 -1.63 20.05
CA GLU A 81 -3.82 -2.86 20.82
C GLU A 81 -5.31 -3.23 20.89
N ASP A 82 -6.20 -2.28 20.64
CA ASP A 82 -7.65 -2.51 20.58
C ASP A 82 -8.07 -3.08 19.21
N LEU A 83 -7.15 -3.14 18.24
CA LEU A 83 -7.34 -3.76 16.92
C LEU A 83 -6.79 -5.20 16.87
N PRO A 84 -7.28 -6.04 15.94
CA PRO A 84 -6.62 -7.30 15.61
C PRO A 84 -5.14 -7.07 15.26
N GLU A 85 -4.26 -7.99 15.67
CA GLU A 85 -2.81 -7.93 15.46
C GLU A 85 -2.41 -7.63 14.01
N LEU A 86 -3.20 -8.14 13.05
CA LEU A 86 -3.05 -7.86 11.62
C LEU A 86 -2.94 -6.37 11.27
N TYR A 87 -3.53 -5.48 12.08
CA TYR A 87 -3.57 -4.05 11.85
C TYR A 87 -2.66 -3.26 12.80
N HIS A 88 -1.85 -3.89 13.65
CA HIS A 88 -1.00 -3.14 14.58
C HIS A 88 -0.01 -2.22 13.86
N TRP A 89 0.44 -2.61 12.67
CA TRP A 89 1.33 -1.82 11.82
C TRP A 89 0.71 -0.48 11.37
N VAL A 90 -0.62 -0.30 11.43
CA VAL A 90 -1.25 0.96 11.01
C VAL A 90 -0.93 2.13 11.96
N ASP A 91 -0.44 1.85 13.17
CA ASP A 91 0.03 2.86 14.12
C ASP A 91 1.23 3.64 13.59
N ASP A 92 2.04 3.01 12.73
CA ASP A 92 3.21 3.61 12.08
C ASP A 92 2.86 4.41 10.81
N MET A 93 1.59 4.41 10.40
CA MET A 93 1.13 5.20 9.26
C MET A 93 1.10 6.68 9.59
N THR A 94 1.66 7.48 8.69
CA THR A 94 1.54 8.93 8.77
C THR A 94 0.18 9.40 8.25
N ARG A 95 -0.15 10.67 8.52
CA ARG A 95 -1.29 11.34 7.88
C ARG A 95 -1.22 11.27 6.35
N GLU A 96 -0.02 11.44 5.80
CA GLU A 96 0.20 11.40 4.35
C GLU A 96 -0.07 10.01 3.78
N ASP A 97 0.33 8.96 4.49
CA ASP A 97 0.07 7.57 4.09
C ASP A 97 -1.45 7.30 4.03
N LEU A 98 -2.20 7.75 5.05
CA LEU A 98 -3.67 7.63 5.08
C LEU A 98 -4.36 8.44 3.99
N GLU A 99 -3.94 9.70 3.79
CA GLU A 99 -4.51 10.58 2.77
C GLU A 99 -4.29 10.00 1.36
N TRP A 100 -3.09 9.50 1.08
CA TRP A 100 -2.79 8.86 -0.20
C TRP A 100 -3.61 7.58 -0.42
N MET A 101 -3.71 6.69 0.58
CA MET A 101 -4.55 5.48 0.48
C MET A 101 -6.01 5.83 0.20
N SER A 102 -6.52 6.91 0.81
CA SER A 102 -7.90 7.37 0.59
C SER A 102 -8.19 7.84 -0.84
N GLN A 103 -7.14 8.20 -1.59
CA GLN A 103 -7.23 8.70 -2.96
C GLN A 103 -7.01 7.62 -4.03
N LEU A 104 -6.59 6.41 -3.64
CA LEU A 104 -6.43 5.31 -4.60
C LEU A 104 -7.75 5.01 -5.33
N PRO A 105 -7.73 4.93 -6.68
CA PRO A 105 -8.93 4.63 -7.46
C PRO A 105 -9.30 3.16 -7.33
N TYR A 106 -10.56 2.82 -7.59
CA TYR A 106 -11.00 1.41 -7.68
C TYR A 106 -10.74 0.78 -9.06
N SER A 107 -10.43 1.60 -10.07
CA SER A 107 -10.12 1.15 -11.43
C SER A 107 -9.18 2.13 -12.11
N ILE A 108 -8.29 1.61 -12.95
CA ILE A 108 -7.45 2.38 -13.86
C ILE A 108 -7.80 1.97 -15.29
N SER A 109 -8.02 2.96 -16.16
CA SER A 109 -8.23 2.73 -17.60
C SER A 109 -7.00 3.19 -18.36
N LEU A 110 -6.46 2.32 -19.20
CA LEU A 110 -5.36 2.64 -20.12
C LEU A 110 -5.93 2.98 -21.52
N PRO A 111 -5.25 3.86 -22.28
CA PRO A 111 -5.64 4.19 -23.65
C PRO A 111 -5.72 3.01 -24.60
#